data_AF-A0A8T2I4E2-F1
#
_entry.id   AF-A0A8T2I4E2-F1
#
_cell.length_a   1.000
_cell.length_b   1.000
_cell.length_c   1.000
_cell.angle_alpha   90.00
_cell.angle_beta   90.00
_cell.angle_gamma   90.00
#
_symmetry.space_group_name_H-M   'P 1'
#
loop_
_entity.id
_entity.type
_entity.pdbx_description
1 polymer ?
#
loop_
_entity_poly.entity_id
_entity_poly.type
_entity_poly.pdbx_seq_one_letter_code
_entity_poly.pdbx_strand_id
1 'polypeptide(L)'
;MVAISNGLSGLTVQAPLSLPETDYKVSKLRAFTIEEIGSVSWLEQHSVLEALNLQAHADARALRDEIVKDSFVTHDKVSLLTIDLVICKTWIQYALPLLRSHLAAPNTNPLIPHILIQHQDLVANLLEILLHHPDVAKSMTEKAALELCDWCTRQLA
;
A
#
# COMPACT_ATOMS: atom_id res chain seq x y z
N MET A 1 8.30 20.47 15.64
CA MET A 1 6.93 20.50 15.10
C MET A 1 6.91 21.14 13.69
N VAL A 2 7.79 20.70 12.77
CA VAL A 2 7.90 21.29 11.40
C VAL A 2 8.12 20.23 10.29
N ALA A 3 8.28 18.94 10.60
CA ALA A 3 8.60 17.94 9.56
C ALA A 3 7.40 17.17 8.97
N ILE A 4 6.16 17.45 9.40
CA ILE A 4 4.98 16.64 9.01
C ILE A 4 4.07 17.37 7.98
N SER A 5 4.32 18.64 7.67
CA SER A 5 3.41 19.39 6.78
C SER A 5 3.50 19.00 5.31
N ASN A 6 4.54 18.28 4.88
CA ASN A 6 4.71 17.93 3.46
C ASN A 6 3.99 16.63 3.05
N GLY A 7 3.46 15.87 4.01
CA GLY A 7 2.65 14.67 3.75
C GLY A 7 1.14 14.93 3.67
N LEU A 8 0.70 16.19 3.73
CA LEU A 8 -0.70 16.57 3.95
C LEU A 8 -1.38 17.24 2.74
N SER A 9 -0.89 16.96 1.53
CA SER A 9 -1.49 17.45 0.28
C SER A 9 -2.72 16.62 -0.13
N GLY A 10 -3.71 16.52 0.75
CA GLY A 10 -5.03 16.01 0.36
C GLY A 10 -5.71 16.99 -0.60
N LEU A 11 -6.10 16.50 -1.78
CA LEU A 11 -6.85 17.17 -2.86
C LEU A 11 -6.06 18.07 -3.83
N THR A 12 -4.79 17.78 -4.07
CA THR A 12 -4.19 18.18 -5.36
C THR A 12 -4.33 17.01 -6.32
N VAL A 13 -4.78 17.24 -7.56
CA VAL A 13 -4.60 16.25 -8.63
C VAL A 13 -3.09 16.01 -8.72
N GLN A 14 -2.62 14.89 -8.18
CA GLN A 14 -1.22 14.50 -8.33
C GLN A 14 -0.95 14.43 -9.83
N ALA A 15 0.07 15.15 -10.27
CA ALA A 15 0.50 15.08 -11.66
C ALA A 15 0.78 13.61 -12.02
N PRO A 16 0.45 13.17 -13.25
CA PRO A 16 0.73 11.81 -13.67
C PRO A 16 2.19 11.46 -13.43
N LEU A 17 2.45 10.28 -12.85
CA LEU A 17 3.81 9.80 -12.64
C LEU A 17 4.45 9.50 -14.00
N SER A 18 5.70 9.93 -14.17
CA SER A 18 6.50 9.51 -15.32
C SER A 18 6.97 8.06 -15.15
N LEU A 19 7.36 7.42 -16.26
CA LEU A 19 7.93 6.06 -16.22
C LEU A 19 9.17 5.97 -15.30
N PRO A 20 10.19 6.87 -15.39
CA PRO A 20 11.35 6.80 -14.50
C PRO A 20 11.02 7.01 -13.02
N GLU A 21 10.06 7.89 -12.71
CA GLU A 21 9.61 8.08 -11.33
C GLU A 21 8.89 6.85 -10.79
N THR A 22 8.05 6.23 -11.62
CA THR A 22 7.32 4.99 -11.26
C THR A 22 8.30 3.87 -11.00
N ASP A 23 9.25 3.66 -11.91
CA ASP A 23 10.30 2.66 -11.78
C ASP A 23 11.14 2.86 -10.50
N TYR A 24 11.59 4.09 -10.27
CA TYR A 24 12.33 4.44 -9.06
C TYR A 24 11.52 4.15 -7.80
N LYS A 25 10.26 4.60 -7.73
CA LYS A 25 9.39 4.40 -6.56
C LYS A 25 9.18 2.92 -6.24
N VAL A 26 8.84 2.11 -7.25
CA VAL A 26 8.60 0.68 -7.08
C VAL A 26 9.90 -0.05 -6.67
N SER A 27 11.04 0.30 -7.28
CA SER A 27 12.33 -0.31 -6.93
C SER A 27 12.71 -0.14 -5.45
N LYS A 28 12.25 0.94 -4.82
CA LYS A 28 12.52 1.27 -3.41
C LYS A 28 11.54 0.66 -2.42
N LEU A 29 10.45 0.04 -2.87
CA LEU A 29 9.50 -0.62 -1.98
C LEU A 29 10.18 -1.74 -1.20
N ARG A 30 9.90 -1.79 0.11
CA ARG A 30 10.41 -2.84 1.00
C ARG A 30 9.30 -3.36 1.92
N ALA A 31 9.49 -4.56 2.44
CA ALA A 31 8.66 -5.05 3.53
C ALA A 31 9.01 -4.32 4.83
N PHE A 32 8.02 -4.20 5.71
CA PHE A 32 8.16 -3.69 7.07
C PHE A 32 7.86 -4.81 8.06
N THR A 33 8.49 -4.75 9.23
CA THR A 33 8.11 -5.58 10.38
C THR A 33 6.88 -5.00 11.10
N ILE A 34 6.28 -5.79 11.99
CA ILE A 34 5.08 -5.35 12.72
C ILE A 34 5.38 -4.14 13.64
N GLU A 35 6.60 -4.04 14.15
CA GLU A 35 7.08 -2.94 15.01
C GLU A 35 7.30 -1.64 14.23
N GLU A 36 7.52 -1.73 12.91
CA GLU A 36 7.75 -0.57 12.05
C GLU A 36 6.45 0.06 11.52
N ILE A 37 5.29 -0.57 11.72
CA ILE A 37 4.00 -0.02 11.31
C ILE A 37 3.75 1.32 12.01
N GLY A 38 3.48 2.36 11.21
CA GLY A 38 3.32 3.74 11.70
C GLY A 38 4.63 4.51 11.90
N SER A 39 5.79 3.91 11.63
CA SER A 39 7.05 4.65 11.55
C SER A 39 7.04 5.66 10.41
N VAL A 40 7.96 6.63 10.45
CA VAL A 40 8.11 7.64 9.39
C VAL A 40 8.34 6.98 8.03
N SER A 41 9.24 6.00 7.94
CA SER A 41 9.51 5.29 6.70
C SER A 41 8.30 4.50 6.18
N TRP A 42 7.49 3.93 7.08
CA TRP A 42 6.25 3.27 6.69
C TRP A 42 5.22 4.26 6.14
N LEU A 43 5.06 5.42 6.78
CA LEU A 43 4.18 6.50 6.31
C LEU A 43 4.64 7.05 4.94
N GLU A 44 5.95 7.17 4.71
CA GLU A 44 6.49 7.55 3.42
C GLU A 44 6.16 6.52 2.34
N GLN A 45 6.31 5.22 2.62
CA GLN A 45 5.92 4.17 1.68
C GLN A 45 4.40 4.13 1.45
N HIS A 46 3.59 4.39 2.48
CA HIS A 46 2.13 4.54 2.33
C HIS A 46 1.80 5.60 1.26
N SER A 47 2.38 6.80 1.35
CA SER A 47 2.16 7.85 0.35
C SER A 47 2.67 7.47 -1.04
N VAL A 48 3.74 6.68 -1.14
CA VAL A 48 4.21 6.15 -2.43
C VAL A 48 3.20 5.16 -3.01
N LEU A 49 2.67 4.23 -2.20
CA LEU A 49 1.65 3.28 -2.65
C LEU A 49 0.35 3.98 -3.03
N GLU A 50 -0.03 5.05 -2.34
CA GLU A 50 -1.19 5.89 -2.70
C GLU A 50 -1.03 6.50 -4.09
N ALA A 51 0.13 7.12 -4.37
CA ALA A 51 0.42 7.69 -5.68
C ALA A 51 0.46 6.63 -6.79
N LEU A 52 1.06 5.46 -6.53
CA LEU A 52 1.08 4.35 -7.48
C LEU A 52 -0.32 3.80 -7.75
N ASN A 53 -1.17 3.71 -6.72
CA ASN A 53 -2.55 3.26 -6.88
C ASN A 53 -3.37 4.24 -7.73
N LEU A 54 -3.28 5.54 -7.45
CA LEU A 54 -3.93 6.56 -8.26
C LEU A 54 -3.49 6.51 -9.73
N GLN A 55 -2.19 6.36 -9.97
CA GLN A 55 -1.66 6.24 -11.33
C GLN A 55 -2.15 4.97 -12.05
N ALA A 56 -2.12 3.81 -11.38
CA ALA A 56 -2.60 2.55 -11.96
C ALA A 56 -4.07 2.66 -12.41
N HIS A 57 -4.93 3.22 -11.56
CA HIS A 57 -6.34 3.48 -11.91
C HIS A 57 -6.51 4.47 -13.05
N ALA A 58 -5.69 5.52 -13.08
CA ALA A 58 -5.71 6.50 -14.16
C ALA A 58 -5.31 5.89 -15.51
N ASP A 59 -4.35 4.97 -15.53
CA ASP A 59 -3.89 4.29 -16.74
C ASP A 59 -4.91 3.26 -17.23
N ALA A 60 -5.47 2.44 -16.34
CA ALA A 60 -6.53 1.48 -16.68
C ALA A 60 -7.77 2.19 -17.24
N ARG A 61 -8.20 3.30 -16.63
CA ARG A 61 -9.35 4.10 -17.12
C ARG A 61 -9.11 4.71 -18.49
N ALA A 62 -7.86 5.05 -18.80
CA ALA A 62 -7.49 5.69 -20.05
C ALA A 62 -7.07 4.69 -21.15
N LEU A 63 -7.04 3.39 -20.85
CA LEU A 63 -6.56 2.32 -21.74
C LEU A 63 -5.16 2.65 -22.30
N ARG A 64 -4.27 3.13 -21.42
CA ARG A 64 -2.88 3.46 -21.75
C ARG A 64 -1.90 2.40 -21.24
N ASP A 65 -0.64 2.61 -21.57
CA ASP A 65 0.47 1.80 -21.05
C ASP A 65 0.47 1.76 -19.52
N GLU A 66 0.54 0.54 -18.98
CA GLU A 66 0.38 0.25 -17.55
C GLU A 66 1.73 0.28 -16.83
N ILE A 67 2.35 1.46 -16.78
CA ILE A 67 3.71 1.65 -16.27
C ILE A 67 3.90 1.15 -14.83
N VAL A 68 2.86 1.25 -14.01
CA VAL A 68 2.88 0.75 -12.63
C VAL A 68 2.96 -0.78 -12.63
N LYS A 69 2.11 -1.44 -13.41
CA LYS A 69 2.09 -2.91 -13.54
C LYS A 69 3.43 -3.43 -14.03
N ASP A 70 3.94 -2.88 -15.13
CA ASP A 70 5.19 -3.31 -15.73
C ASP A 70 6.37 -3.15 -14.75
N SER A 71 6.39 -2.06 -13.98
CA SER A 71 7.40 -1.82 -12.95
C SER A 71 7.31 -2.82 -11.79
N PHE A 72 6.11 -3.13 -11.29
CA PHE A 72 5.92 -4.13 -10.22
C PHE A 72 6.39 -5.53 -10.63
N VAL A 73 6.14 -5.91 -11.89
CA VAL A 73 6.63 -7.19 -12.44
C VAL A 73 8.15 -7.14 -12.60
N THR A 74 8.70 -6.07 -13.17
CA THR A 74 10.15 -5.91 -13.43
C THR A 74 10.99 -5.98 -12.15
N HIS A 75 10.49 -5.44 -11.03
CA HIS A 75 11.19 -5.42 -9.75
C HIS A 75 10.82 -6.56 -8.80
N ASP A 76 10.02 -7.54 -9.25
CA ASP A 76 9.52 -8.65 -8.45
C ASP A 76 8.81 -8.20 -7.15
N LYS A 77 8.06 -7.09 -7.20
CA LYS A 77 7.44 -6.45 -6.03
C LYS A 77 5.99 -6.83 -5.78
N VAL A 78 5.36 -7.62 -6.65
CA VAL A 78 3.95 -8.00 -6.49
C VAL A 78 3.74 -8.77 -5.17
N SER A 79 4.60 -9.74 -4.89
CA SER A 79 4.53 -10.55 -3.65
C SER A 79 4.72 -9.71 -2.37
N LEU A 80 5.38 -8.56 -2.47
CA LEU A 80 5.62 -7.66 -1.33
C LEU A 80 4.31 -7.05 -0.83
N LEU A 81 3.38 -6.72 -1.73
CA LEU A 81 2.07 -6.17 -1.37
C LEU A 81 1.25 -7.16 -0.53
N THR A 82 1.35 -8.46 -0.81
CA THR A 82 0.72 -9.49 0.04
C THR A 82 1.33 -9.52 1.43
N ILE A 83 2.66 -9.44 1.53
CA ILE A 83 3.34 -9.40 2.84
C ILE A 83 2.84 -8.20 3.63
N ASP A 84 2.71 -7.04 2.99
CA ASP A 84 2.19 -5.81 3.61
C ASP A 84 0.75 -6.00 4.13
N LEU A 85 -0.14 -6.61 3.33
CA LEU A 85 -1.51 -6.94 3.75
C LEU A 85 -1.54 -7.82 5.01
N VAL A 86 -0.75 -8.88 5.02
CA VAL A 86 -0.72 -9.84 6.15
C VAL A 86 -0.20 -9.16 7.42
N ILE A 87 0.85 -8.35 7.30
CA ILE A 87 1.44 -7.65 8.45
C ILE A 87 0.48 -6.58 8.97
N CYS A 88 -0.13 -5.79 8.07
CA CYS A 88 -1.11 -4.78 8.47
C CYS A 88 -2.34 -5.42 9.14
N LYS A 89 -2.85 -6.53 8.61
CA LYS A 89 -3.95 -7.27 9.26
C LYS A 89 -3.54 -7.79 10.64
N THR A 90 -2.34 -8.34 10.77
CA THR A 90 -1.80 -8.81 12.05
C THR A 90 -1.67 -7.66 13.05
N TRP A 91 -1.16 -6.50 12.63
CA TRP A 91 -1.07 -5.31 13.46
C TRP A 91 -2.45 -4.84 13.93
N ILE A 92 -3.44 -4.80 13.04
CA ILE A 92 -4.82 -4.40 13.37
C ILE A 92 -5.45 -5.38 14.38
N GLN A 93 -5.14 -6.67 14.28
CA GLN A 93 -5.69 -7.70 15.18
C GLN A 93 -5.05 -7.64 16.57
N TYR A 94 -3.73 -7.47 16.66
CA TYR A 94 -3.00 -7.66 17.92
C TYR A 94 -2.47 -6.37 18.54
N ALA A 95 -1.97 -5.42 17.73
CA ALA A 95 -1.36 -4.20 18.24
C ALA A 95 -2.39 -3.06 18.42
N LEU A 96 -3.28 -2.86 17.45
CA LEU A 96 -4.28 -1.79 17.51
C LEU A 96 -5.09 -1.80 18.82
N PRO A 97 -5.63 -2.94 19.33
CA PRO A 97 -6.40 -2.96 20.57
C PRO A 97 -5.66 -2.38 21.78
N LEU A 98 -4.33 -2.58 21.84
CA LEU A 98 -3.48 -2.08 22.92
C LEU A 98 -3.22 -0.57 22.79
N LEU A 99 -3.31 -0.03 21.57
CA LEU A 99 -3.01 1.36 21.25
C LEU A 99 -4.26 2.25 21.13
N ARG A 100 -5.48 1.67 21.13
CA ARG A 100 -6.75 2.39 20.92
C ARG A 100 -6.91 3.63 21.80
N SER A 101 -6.60 3.53 23.09
CA SER A 101 -6.73 4.65 24.03
C SER A 101 -5.78 5.82 23.68
N HIS A 102 -4.56 5.51 23.25
CA HIS A 102 -3.57 6.51 22.84
C HIS A 102 -3.94 7.15 21.50
N LEU A 103 -4.41 6.34 20.55
CA LEU A 103 -4.83 6.81 19.23
C LEU A 103 -6.11 7.65 19.28
N ALA A 104 -6.98 7.41 20.26
CA ALA A 104 -8.18 8.20 20.51
C ALA A 104 -7.97 9.43 21.42
N ALA A 105 -6.73 9.68 21.87
CA ALA A 105 -6.45 10.81 22.75
C ALA A 105 -6.68 12.16 22.02
N PRO A 106 -7.20 13.20 22.71
CA PRO A 106 -7.55 14.48 22.07
C PRO A 106 -6.39 15.21 21.40
N ASN A 107 -5.16 14.91 21.80
CA ASN A 107 -3.93 15.48 21.27
C ASN A 107 -3.32 14.69 20.09
N THR A 108 -3.93 13.57 19.71
CA THR A 108 -3.49 12.76 18.57
C THR A 108 -4.13 13.30 17.28
N ASN A 109 -3.33 13.46 16.22
CA ASN A 109 -3.87 13.82 14.91
C ASN A 109 -4.78 12.68 14.40
N PRO A 110 -6.09 12.93 14.14
CA PRO A 110 -7.04 11.88 13.75
C PRO A 110 -6.70 11.22 12.40
N LEU A 111 -5.86 11.83 11.58
CA LEU A 111 -5.39 11.24 10.32
C LEU A 111 -4.49 10.02 10.53
N ILE A 112 -3.74 9.98 11.64
CA ILE A 112 -2.81 8.86 11.92
C ILE A 112 -3.55 7.52 12.07
N PRO A 113 -4.54 7.38 12.96
CA PRO A 113 -5.29 6.12 13.06
C PRO A 113 -6.05 5.79 11.76
N HIS A 114 -6.51 6.81 11.01
CA HIS A 114 -7.13 6.57 9.70
C HIS A 114 -6.16 5.91 8.73
N ILE A 115 -4.96 6.47 8.54
CA ILE A 115 -3.91 5.92 7.66
C ILE A 115 -3.52 4.50 8.10
N LEU A 116 -3.30 4.28 9.40
CA LEU A 116 -2.91 2.98 9.95
C LEU A 116 -3.95 1.89 9.67
N ILE A 117 -5.24 2.21 9.78
CA ILE A 117 -6.34 1.25 9.61
C ILE A 117 -6.65 1.03 8.12
N GLN A 118 -6.61 2.09 7.32
CA GLN A 118 -7.03 2.07 5.91
C GLN A 118 -5.92 1.67 4.93
N HIS A 119 -4.66 1.61 5.37
CA HIS A 119 -3.57 1.18 4.50
C HIS A 119 -3.81 -0.20 3.87
N GLN A 120 -4.41 -1.15 4.59
CA GLN A 120 -4.73 -2.47 4.01
C GLN A 120 -5.69 -2.35 2.81
N ASP A 121 -6.61 -1.37 2.83
CA ASP A 121 -7.60 -1.17 1.77
C ASP A 121 -6.92 -0.57 0.53
N LEU A 122 -5.97 0.36 0.73
CA LEU A 122 -5.11 0.87 -0.33
C LEU A 122 -4.30 -0.25 -1.01
N VAL A 123 -3.66 -1.12 -0.21
CA VAL A 123 -2.84 -2.22 -0.76
C VAL A 123 -3.72 -3.25 -1.48
N ALA A 124 -4.89 -3.57 -0.94
CA ALA A 124 -5.84 -4.49 -1.59
C ALA A 124 -6.34 -3.93 -2.93
N ASN A 125 -6.65 -2.64 -2.97
CA ASN A 125 -7.10 -1.96 -4.18
C ASN A 125 -6.00 -1.91 -5.26
N LEU A 126 -4.74 -1.70 -4.88
CA LEU A 126 -3.60 -1.78 -5.80
C LEU A 126 -3.38 -3.22 -6.29
N LEU A 127 -3.52 -4.22 -5.42
CA LEU A 127 -3.44 -5.63 -5.82
C LEU A 127 -4.55 -6.01 -6.80
N GLU A 128 -5.78 -5.52 -6.59
CA GLU A 128 -6.92 -5.80 -7.48
C GLU A 128 -6.64 -5.35 -8.91
N ILE A 129 -6.19 -4.11 -9.10
CA ILE A 129 -5.90 -3.57 -10.44
C ILE A 129 -4.71 -4.28 -11.09
N LEU A 130 -3.68 -4.64 -10.31
CA LEU A 130 -2.52 -5.37 -10.81
C LEU A 130 -2.88 -6.81 -11.20
N LEU A 131 -3.65 -7.52 -10.38
CA LEU A 131 -4.00 -8.93 -10.57
C LEU A 131 -5.09 -9.16 -11.62
N HIS A 132 -5.70 -8.09 -12.13
CA HIS A 132 -6.49 -8.15 -13.35
C HIS A 132 -5.65 -8.70 -14.54
N HIS A 133 -4.32 -8.59 -14.47
CA HIS A 133 -3.38 -9.08 -15.47
C HIS A 133 -2.85 -10.49 -15.12
N PRO A 134 -3.09 -11.51 -15.96
CA PRO A 134 -2.68 -12.88 -15.65
C PRO A 134 -1.17 -13.09 -15.52
N ASP A 135 -0.35 -12.27 -16.17
CA ASP A 135 1.12 -12.28 -16.06
C ASP A 135 1.61 -11.78 -14.70
N VAL A 136 0.91 -10.81 -14.09
CA VAL A 136 1.18 -10.36 -12.71
C VAL A 136 0.91 -11.48 -11.71
N ALA A 137 -0.21 -12.18 -11.86
CA ALA A 137 -0.52 -13.31 -10.98
C ALA A 137 0.56 -14.41 -11.08
N LYS A 138 1.15 -14.61 -12.26
CA LYS A 138 2.23 -15.59 -12.49
C LYS A 138 3.59 -15.14 -11.95
N SER A 139 3.83 -13.84 -11.74
CA SER A 139 5.08 -13.35 -11.15
C SER A 139 5.08 -13.43 -9.62
N MET A 140 3.93 -13.69 -8.99
CA MET A 140 3.85 -13.91 -7.56
C MET A 140 4.54 -15.22 -7.14
N THR A 141 5.13 -15.20 -5.95
CA THR A 141 5.57 -16.44 -5.29
C THR A 141 4.35 -17.25 -4.87
N GLU A 142 4.47 -18.59 -4.91
CA GLU A 142 3.39 -19.50 -4.48
C GLU A 142 2.91 -19.20 -3.06
N LYS A 143 3.85 -18.91 -2.15
CA LYS A 143 3.53 -18.52 -0.77
C LYS A 143 2.71 -17.23 -0.71
N ALA A 144 3.10 -16.18 -1.43
CA ALA A 144 2.34 -14.94 -1.45
C ALA A 144 0.96 -15.14 -2.08
N ALA A 145 0.84 -15.91 -3.16
CA ALA A 145 -0.46 -16.21 -3.75
C ALA A 145 -1.39 -16.92 -2.74
N LEU A 146 -0.87 -17.92 -2.01
CA LEU A 146 -1.63 -18.65 -0.99
C LEU A 146 -2.08 -17.74 0.17
N GLU A 147 -1.18 -16.92 0.71
CA GLU A 147 -1.48 -15.98 1.79
C GLU A 147 -2.51 -14.92 1.35
N LEU A 148 -2.44 -14.47 0.09
CA LEU A 148 -3.45 -13.57 -0.45
C LEU A 148 -4.84 -14.22 -0.52
N CYS A 149 -4.92 -15.48 -0.95
CA CYS A 149 -6.18 -16.24 -0.96
C CYS A 149 -6.76 -16.41 0.45
N ASP A 150 -5.92 -16.74 1.44
CA ASP A 150 -6.34 -16.83 2.85
C ASP A 150 -6.84 -15.47 3.37
N TRP A 151 -6.10 -14.39 3.08
CA TRP A 151 -6.51 -13.03 3.44
C TRP A 151 -7.88 -12.69 2.84
N CYS A 152 -8.10 -12.91 1.53
CA CYS A 152 -9.37 -12.65 0.86
C CYS A 152 -10.52 -13.44 1.49
N THR A 153 -10.30 -14.73 1.79
CA THR A 153 -11.31 -15.60 2.40
C THR A 153 -11.75 -15.07 3.76
N ARG A 154 -10.82 -14.56 4.57
CA ARG A 154 -11.11 -14.00 5.90
C ARG A 154 -11.81 -12.64 5.86
N GLN A 155 -11.76 -11.92 4.74
CA GLN A 155 -12.50 -10.66 4.58
C GLN A 155 -13.95 -10.88 4.16
N LEU A 156 -14.26 -12.04 3.57
CA LEU A 156 -15.61 -12.42 3.11
C LEU A 156 -16.43 -13.17 4.17
N ALA A 157 -15.77 -13.72 5.19
CA ALA A 157 -16.38 -14.46 6.29
C ALA A 157 -16.89 -13.54 7.40
#